data_AF-A0A925FR39-F1
#
_entry.id   AF-A0A925FR39-F1
#
_cell.length_a   1.000
_cell.length_b   1.000
_cell.length_c   1.000
_cell.angle_alpha   90.00
_cell.angle_beta   90.00
_cell.angle_gamma   90.00
#
_symmetry.space_group_name_H-M   'P 1'
#
loop_
_entity.id
_entity.type
_entity.pdbx_description
1 polymer ?
#
loop_
_entity_poly.entity_id
_entity_poly.type
_entity_poly.pdbx_seq_one_letter_code
_entity_poly.pdbx_strand_id
1 'polypeptide(L)'
;MQRNRSAVIFFFLLATVSAPVSLAQNPQGDKIALGSKTAKGGFNNETEVMAKFNNWRTDNEAKVWLAFMGYTFNEIESVLAAKPHGEKADVQVNVKTKRAETAEGISIKLVSSPNGFNQVDKRWLATYAKMWKMPPDVVEAMKLFLGEVKQNKPSRDRERMFIDEFDTATQKKILDFFSVNKAAIVSDLFQGDGLYRANWMMVALKSEVKPRWVLRSSDYAIKFFGDGPVVITRNGNLKIGRITMQRKGGDGGRDTAKMLQFKINPVLLFEEK
;
A
#
# COMPACT_ATOMS: atom_id res chain seq x y z
N MET A 1 -75.11 -10.16 13.02
CA MET A 1 -75.09 -8.70 12.76
C MET A 1 -73.70 -8.18 13.10
N GLN A 2 -72.83 -8.07 12.09
CA GLN A 2 -71.47 -7.54 12.20
C GLN A 2 -71.50 -6.06 12.55
N ARG A 3 -70.58 -5.62 13.41
CA ARG A 3 -70.18 -4.21 13.51
C ARG A 3 -68.66 -4.14 13.44
N ASN A 4 -68.18 -3.82 12.23
CA ASN A 4 -66.79 -3.56 11.91
C ASN A 4 -66.27 -2.37 12.72
N ARG A 5 -65.13 -2.55 13.40
CA ARG A 5 -64.23 -1.45 13.76
C ARG A 5 -63.06 -1.50 12.78
N SER A 6 -63.08 -0.62 11.80
CA SER A 6 -61.93 -0.41 10.90
C SER A 6 -60.86 0.38 11.65
N ALA A 7 -59.72 -0.25 11.90
CA ALA A 7 -58.50 0.44 12.28
C ALA A 7 -57.89 1.07 11.01
N VAL A 8 -57.75 2.39 10.99
CA VAL A 8 -57.02 3.11 9.94
C VAL A 8 -55.54 2.97 10.26
N ILE A 9 -54.84 2.09 9.52
CA ILE A 9 -53.39 2.00 9.54
C ILE A 9 -52.85 2.99 8.51
N PHE A 10 -52.22 4.06 8.98
CA PHE A 10 -51.44 4.98 8.15
C PHE A 10 -50.17 4.26 7.68
N PHE A 11 -50.15 3.82 6.43
CA PHE A 11 -48.91 3.41 5.75
C PHE A 11 -48.14 4.69 5.38
N PHE A 12 -47.11 5.04 6.16
CA PHE A 12 -46.06 5.93 5.69
C PHE A 12 -45.25 5.18 4.62
N LEU A 13 -45.53 5.46 3.36
CA LEU A 13 -44.68 5.04 2.25
C LEU A 13 -43.42 5.90 2.31
N LEU A 14 -42.38 5.41 2.99
CA LEU A 14 -41.05 6.01 2.94
C LEU A 14 -40.49 5.78 1.53
N ALA A 15 -40.73 6.73 0.62
CA ALA A 15 -40.06 6.75 -0.67
C ALA A 15 -38.57 7.06 -0.43
N THR A 16 -37.76 6.00 -0.30
CA THR A 16 -36.32 6.12 -0.33
C THR A 16 -35.93 6.50 -1.76
N VAL A 17 -35.71 7.79 -1.98
CA VAL A 17 -35.03 8.29 -3.18
C VAL A 17 -33.57 7.83 -3.08
N SER A 18 -33.30 6.63 -3.57
CA SER A 18 -31.95 6.16 -3.85
C SER A 18 -31.45 6.96 -5.05
N ALA A 19 -30.81 8.09 -4.78
CA ALA A 19 -29.98 8.76 -5.77
C ALA A 19 -28.92 7.76 -6.25
N PRO A 20 -28.77 7.53 -7.57
CA PRO A 20 -27.70 6.69 -8.06
C PRO A 20 -26.39 7.37 -7.70
N VAL A 21 -25.61 6.74 -6.82
CA VAL A 21 -24.20 7.05 -6.66
C VAL A 21 -23.57 6.82 -8.02
N SER A 22 -23.31 7.90 -8.73
CA SER A 22 -22.49 7.89 -9.93
C SER A 22 -21.12 7.39 -9.52
N LEU A 23 -20.87 6.10 -9.70
CA LEU A 23 -19.53 5.57 -9.82
C LEU A 23 -18.91 6.32 -11.01
N ALA A 24 -18.06 7.30 -10.70
CA ALA A 24 -17.21 7.92 -11.69
C ALA A 24 -16.46 6.78 -12.37
N GLN A 25 -16.89 6.49 -13.59
CA GLN A 25 -16.20 5.59 -14.48
C GLN A 25 -14.81 6.17 -14.65
N ASN A 26 -13.78 5.49 -14.16
CA ASN A 26 -12.40 5.72 -14.57
C ASN A 26 -12.23 5.00 -15.92
N PRO A 27 -12.27 5.68 -17.08
CA PRO A 27 -11.96 5.02 -18.32
C PRO A 27 -10.45 5.14 -18.54
N GLN A 28 -9.79 4.04 -18.89
CA GLN A 28 -8.50 4.04 -19.58
C GLN A 28 -7.18 4.24 -18.77
N GLY A 29 -7.11 3.90 -17.49
CA GLY A 29 -5.81 3.83 -16.76
C GLY A 29 -5.04 2.51 -16.90
N ASP A 30 -5.75 1.41 -17.17
CA ASP A 30 -5.22 0.05 -16.94
C ASP A 30 -4.47 -0.61 -18.12
N LYS A 31 -4.33 0.08 -19.27
CA LYS A 31 -3.83 -0.56 -20.50
C LYS A 31 -2.47 -0.10 -21.01
N ILE A 32 -1.87 0.92 -20.43
CA ILE A 32 -0.54 1.36 -20.85
C ILE A 32 0.28 1.45 -19.60
N ALA A 33 1.14 0.48 -19.35
CA ALA A 33 2.26 0.63 -18.44
C ALA A 33 3.24 1.63 -19.04
N LEU A 34 3.76 2.57 -18.26
CA LEU A 34 4.96 3.26 -18.67
C LEU A 34 6.11 2.29 -18.38
N GLY A 35 6.55 1.58 -19.43
CA GLY A 35 7.71 0.71 -19.35
C GLY A 35 8.91 1.45 -18.75
N SER A 36 9.84 0.69 -18.15
CA SER A 36 11.08 1.19 -17.56
C SER A 36 11.73 2.29 -18.43
N LYS A 37 11.76 3.54 -17.94
CA LYS A 37 12.42 4.66 -18.63
C LYS A 37 13.79 4.89 -18.03
N THR A 38 14.76 5.23 -18.88
CA THR A 38 16.10 5.61 -18.41
C THR A 38 16.07 7.06 -17.93
N ALA A 39 16.57 7.29 -16.72
CA ALA A 39 16.66 8.63 -16.15
C ALA A 39 17.87 9.38 -16.70
N LYS A 40 17.75 10.69 -16.96
CA LYS A 40 18.93 11.54 -17.18
C LYS A 40 19.42 12.03 -15.81
N GLY A 41 20.50 11.44 -15.28
CA GLY A 41 21.16 11.91 -14.05
C GLY A 41 20.79 11.20 -12.74
N GLY A 42 19.94 10.15 -12.80
CA GLY A 42 19.50 9.42 -11.60
C GLY A 42 18.26 10.04 -10.95
N PHE A 43 17.75 9.38 -9.90
CA PHE A 43 16.78 9.94 -8.95
C PHE A 43 17.36 9.81 -7.57
N ASN A 44 17.80 10.92 -6.98
CA ASN A 44 18.58 10.90 -5.76
C ASN A 44 17.72 10.95 -4.50
N ASN A 45 16.56 11.62 -4.55
CA ASN A 45 15.64 11.77 -3.43
C ASN A 45 14.23 12.25 -3.87
N GLU A 46 13.31 12.30 -2.91
CA GLU A 46 11.95 12.85 -3.07
C GLU A 46 11.96 14.31 -3.58
N THR A 47 12.93 15.11 -3.12
CA THR A 47 13.09 16.51 -3.51
C THR A 47 13.31 16.69 -5.01
N GLU A 48 14.06 15.78 -5.64
CA GLU A 48 14.26 15.80 -7.09
C GLU A 48 12.96 15.53 -7.85
N VAL A 49 12.16 14.57 -7.40
CA VAL A 49 10.84 14.29 -7.99
C VAL A 49 9.92 15.51 -7.85
N MET A 50 9.89 16.14 -6.66
CA MET A 50 9.13 17.39 -6.45
C MET A 50 9.60 18.51 -7.39
N ALA A 51 10.91 18.73 -7.49
CA ALA A 51 11.48 19.76 -8.34
C ALA A 51 11.11 19.54 -9.82
N LYS A 52 11.10 18.29 -10.29
CA LYS A 52 10.71 17.94 -11.66
C LYS A 52 9.24 18.24 -11.93
N PHE A 53 8.33 17.86 -11.05
CA PHE A 53 6.91 18.23 -11.17
C PHE A 53 6.69 19.74 -11.14
N ASN A 54 7.37 20.48 -10.25
CA ASN A 54 7.29 21.94 -10.19
C ASN A 54 7.84 22.61 -11.48
N ASN A 55 8.75 21.94 -12.20
CA ASN A 55 9.33 22.39 -13.47
C ASN A 55 8.73 21.65 -14.70
N TRP A 56 7.53 21.08 -14.61
CA TRP A 56 6.95 20.20 -15.64
C TRP A 56 6.88 20.80 -17.06
N ARG A 57 6.85 22.14 -17.19
CA ARG A 57 6.83 22.82 -18.51
C ARG A 57 8.11 22.56 -19.32
N THR A 58 9.24 22.39 -18.64
CA THR A 58 10.55 22.17 -19.26
C THR A 58 11.13 20.79 -18.98
N ASP A 59 10.72 20.12 -17.89
CA ASP A 59 11.19 18.77 -17.57
C ASP A 59 10.44 17.70 -18.36
N ASN A 60 11.18 16.92 -19.17
CA ASN A 60 10.60 15.88 -20.02
C ASN A 60 10.10 14.66 -19.24
N GLU A 61 10.68 14.33 -18.09
CA GLU A 61 10.24 13.18 -17.29
C GLU A 61 8.93 13.50 -16.58
N ALA A 62 8.82 14.70 -16.01
CA ALA A 62 7.58 15.20 -15.43
C ALA A 62 6.44 15.24 -16.44
N LYS A 63 6.71 15.63 -17.69
CA LYS A 63 5.73 15.54 -18.77
C LYS A 63 5.24 14.10 -18.94
N VAL A 64 6.17 13.14 -19.06
CA VAL A 64 5.83 11.74 -19.23
C VAL A 64 5.01 11.21 -18.03
N TRP A 65 5.31 11.62 -16.80
CA TRP A 65 4.52 11.26 -15.63
C TRP A 65 3.11 11.82 -15.68
N LEU A 66 2.94 13.12 -15.95
CA LEU A 66 1.62 13.75 -16.03
C LEU A 66 0.76 13.12 -17.12
N ALA A 67 1.33 12.84 -18.29
CA ALA A 67 0.62 12.13 -19.35
C ALA A 67 0.20 10.72 -18.92
N PHE A 68 1.08 10.00 -18.22
CA PHE A 68 0.78 8.67 -17.68
C PHE A 68 -0.32 8.69 -16.61
N MET A 69 -0.35 9.75 -15.80
CA MET A 69 -1.41 9.99 -14.82
C MET A 69 -2.74 10.41 -15.44
N GLY A 70 -2.82 10.54 -16.78
CA GLY A 70 -4.04 10.85 -17.51
C GLY A 70 -4.25 12.34 -17.80
N TYR A 71 -3.27 13.21 -17.51
CA TYR A 71 -3.39 14.65 -17.77
C TYR A 71 -3.05 15.01 -19.22
N THR A 72 -3.92 15.82 -19.84
CA THR A 72 -3.67 16.42 -21.16
C THR A 72 -2.94 17.75 -20.99
N PHE A 73 -1.73 17.90 -21.55
CA PHE A 73 -0.89 19.09 -21.32
C PHE A 73 -1.56 20.43 -21.61
N ASN A 74 -2.37 20.53 -22.66
CA ASN A 74 -3.05 21.77 -23.05
C ASN A 74 -4.21 22.15 -22.11
N GLU A 75 -4.57 21.26 -21.18
CA GLU A 75 -5.58 21.49 -20.15
C GLU A 75 -4.96 21.86 -18.80
N ILE A 76 -3.66 21.63 -18.59
CA ILE A 76 -2.97 21.90 -17.33
C ILE A 76 -2.69 23.41 -17.18
N GLU A 77 -3.24 24.01 -16.13
CA GLU A 77 -2.99 25.41 -15.75
C GLU A 77 -1.79 25.52 -14.81
N SER A 78 -1.73 24.67 -13.80
CA SER A 78 -0.63 24.62 -12.83
C SER A 78 -0.40 23.22 -12.28
N VAL A 79 0.84 22.99 -11.82
CA VAL A 79 1.26 21.79 -11.09
C VAL A 79 2.07 22.28 -9.90
N LEU A 80 1.73 21.81 -8.71
CA LEU A 80 2.45 22.08 -7.46
C LEU A 80 2.74 20.76 -6.75
N ALA A 81 4.02 20.43 -6.60
CA ALA A 81 4.49 19.27 -5.86
C ALA A 81 5.15 19.69 -4.55
N ALA A 82 4.71 19.06 -3.46
CA ALA A 82 5.20 19.31 -2.11
C ALA A 82 5.24 18.01 -1.29
N LYS A 83 5.96 18.04 -0.17
CA LYS A 83 5.99 16.93 0.78
C LYS A 83 4.74 17.01 1.67
N PRO A 84 3.92 15.94 1.75
CA PRO A 84 2.78 15.92 2.66
C PRO A 84 3.24 15.74 4.11
N HIS A 85 2.39 16.11 5.07
CA HIS A 85 2.65 15.90 6.50
C HIS A 85 2.06 14.56 6.97
N GLY A 86 2.90 13.57 7.29
CA GLY A 86 2.55 12.42 8.14
C GLY A 86 1.97 11.17 7.45
N GLU A 87 2.21 10.95 6.16
CA GLU A 87 1.35 10.08 5.33
C GLU A 87 2.11 9.05 4.47
N LYS A 88 1.37 8.18 3.74
CA LYS A 88 1.91 7.14 2.85
C LYS A 88 2.57 7.68 1.59
N ALA A 89 2.08 8.80 1.09
CA ALA A 89 2.67 9.49 -0.05
C ALA A 89 3.96 10.19 0.39
N ASP A 90 5.02 10.01 -0.38
CA ASP A 90 6.30 10.71 -0.16
C ASP A 90 6.27 12.10 -0.82
N VAL A 91 5.46 12.25 -1.88
CA VAL A 91 5.19 13.51 -2.59
C VAL A 91 3.70 13.61 -2.90
N GLN A 92 3.11 14.78 -2.70
CA GLN A 92 1.78 15.12 -3.22
C GLN A 92 1.92 16.10 -4.38
N VAL A 93 1.28 15.78 -5.51
CA VAL A 93 1.23 16.61 -6.70
C VAL A 93 -0.19 17.13 -6.89
N ASN A 94 -0.40 18.42 -6.67
CA ASN A 94 -1.67 19.08 -6.97
C ASN A 94 -1.64 19.57 -8.42
N VAL A 95 -2.56 19.09 -9.24
CA VAL A 95 -2.68 19.45 -10.65
C VAL A 95 -3.97 20.21 -10.84
N LYS A 96 -3.86 21.47 -11.27
CA LYS A 96 -5.01 22.28 -11.68
C LYS A 96 -5.15 22.22 -13.19
N THR A 97 -6.31 21.79 -13.64
CA THR A 97 -6.71 21.83 -15.05
C THR A 97 -7.82 22.86 -15.26
N LYS A 98 -8.15 23.15 -16.52
CA LYS A 98 -9.32 23.97 -16.89
C LYS A 98 -10.65 23.46 -16.34
N ARG A 99 -10.73 22.18 -15.94
CA ARG A 99 -11.96 21.52 -15.50
C ARG A 99 -12.02 21.27 -13.99
N ALA A 100 -10.90 20.90 -13.40
CA ALA A 100 -10.83 20.46 -12.01
C ALA A 100 -9.42 20.59 -11.43
N GLU A 101 -9.35 20.59 -10.11
CA GLU A 101 -8.12 20.44 -9.35
C GLU A 101 -8.11 19.08 -8.66
N THR A 102 -6.99 18.36 -8.79
CA THR A 102 -6.79 17.01 -8.27
C THR A 102 -5.50 16.94 -7.47
N ALA A 103 -5.49 16.07 -6.47
CA ALA A 103 -4.32 15.78 -5.64
C ALA A 103 -3.86 14.34 -5.88
N GLU A 104 -2.62 14.17 -6.32
CA GLU A 104 -2.01 12.88 -6.64
C GLU A 104 -0.91 12.55 -5.63
N GLY A 105 -1.15 11.61 -4.74
CA GLY A 105 -0.12 11.10 -3.83
C GLY A 105 0.79 10.07 -4.52
N ILE A 106 2.10 10.24 -4.39
CA ILE A 106 3.11 9.34 -4.96
C ILE A 106 3.94 8.77 -3.82
N SER A 107 3.94 7.44 -3.65
CA SER A 107 4.96 6.75 -2.85
C SER A 107 6.19 6.46 -3.71
N ILE A 108 7.37 6.80 -3.21
CA ILE A 108 8.66 6.70 -3.90
C ILE A 108 9.51 5.63 -3.20
N LYS A 109 9.97 4.65 -3.97
CA LYS A 109 10.95 3.65 -3.52
C LYS A 109 12.24 3.81 -4.30
N LEU A 110 13.29 4.24 -3.61
CA LEU A 110 14.64 4.30 -4.15
C LEU A 110 15.34 2.96 -3.91
N VAL A 111 15.93 2.40 -4.94
CA VAL A 111 16.53 1.06 -4.90
C VAL A 111 17.92 1.11 -5.52
N SER A 112 18.91 0.52 -4.86
CA SER A 112 20.29 0.45 -5.36
C SER A 112 20.68 -0.92 -5.93
N SER A 113 19.84 -1.94 -5.73
CA SER A 113 20.10 -3.31 -6.17
C SER A 113 18.83 -3.97 -6.72
N PRO A 114 18.92 -4.74 -7.82
CA PRO A 114 17.77 -5.46 -8.38
C PRO A 114 17.15 -6.49 -7.41
N ASN A 115 17.93 -6.95 -6.43
CA ASN A 115 17.49 -7.94 -5.43
C ASN A 115 17.16 -7.30 -4.07
N GLY A 116 17.08 -5.96 -4.01
CA GLY A 116 16.82 -5.23 -2.78
C GLY A 116 15.40 -5.41 -2.28
N PHE A 117 15.24 -5.49 -0.95
CA PHE A 117 13.94 -5.46 -0.29
C PHE A 117 13.74 -4.13 0.43
N ASN A 118 12.68 -3.41 0.07
CA ASN A 118 12.33 -2.13 0.66
C ASN A 118 11.16 -2.30 1.63
N GLN A 119 11.19 -1.53 2.73
CA GLN A 119 10.07 -1.45 3.65
C GLN A 119 8.88 -0.74 2.98
N VAL A 120 7.69 -1.34 3.14
CA VAL A 120 6.42 -0.74 2.73
C VAL A 120 5.69 -0.15 3.94
N ASP A 121 5.61 -0.90 5.04
CA ASP A 121 5.09 -0.39 6.32
C ASP A 121 5.80 -1.05 7.52
N LYS A 122 5.74 -0.39 8.67
CA LYS A 122 6.26 -0.87 9.95
C LYS A 122 5.58 -0.13 11.11
N ARG A 123 4.87 -0.89 11.96
CA ARG A 123 4.17 -0.37 13.15
C ARG A 123 4.21 -1.41 14.27
N TRP A 124 3.81 -1.01 15.46
CA TRP A 124 3.54 -1.93 16.57
C TRP A 124 2.35 -2.84 16.24
N LEU A 125 2.35 -4.08 16.75
CA LEU A 125 1.26 -5.01 16.51
C LEU A 125 -0.09 -4.45 16.96
N ALA A 126 -0.12 -3.73 18.09
CA ALA A 126 -1.34 -3.13 18.62
C ALA A 126 -2.04 -2.22 17.60
N THR A 127 -1.28 -1.50 16.76
CA THR A 127 -1.84 -0.66 15.70
C THR A 127 -2.55 -1.49 14.64
N TYR A 128 -1.89 -2.53 14.12
CA TYR A 128 -2.48 -3.43 13.13
C TYR A 128 -3.64 -4.25 13.69
N ALA A 129 -3.52 -4.71 14.94
CA ALA A 129 -4.57 -5.46 15.62
C ALA A 129 -5.87 -4.65 15.70
N LYS A 130 -5.76 -3.36 16.02
CA LYS A 130 -6.90 -2.43 16.02
C LYS A 130 -7.42 -2.19 14.60
N MET A 131 -6.55 -1.82 13.66
CA MET A 131 -6.93 -1.48 12.29
C MET A 131 -7.61 -2.63 11.55
N TRP A 132 -7.04 -3.83 11.64
CA TRP A 132 -7.50 -5.01 10.92
C TRP A 132 -8.44 -5.90 11.75
N LYS A 133 -8.87 -5.42 12.92
CA LYS A 133 -9.77 -6.15 13.84
C LYS A 133 -9.29 -7.58 14.09
N MET A 134 -8.00 -7.72 14.39
CA MET A 134 -7.34 -9.01 14.50
C MET A 134 -7.89 -9.79 15.71
N PRO A 135 -8.25 -11.07 15.54
CA PRO A 135 -8.74 -11.91 16.63
C PRO A 135 -7.74 -12.01 17.79
N PRO A 136 -8.19 -12.05 19.06
CA PRO A 136 -7.29 -12.07 20.22
C PRO A 136 -6.26 -13.20 20.20
N ASP A 137 -6.64 -14.40 19.77
CA ASP A 137 -5.75 -15.55 19.68
C ASP A 137 -4.66 -15.39 18.61
N VAL A 138 -5.00 -14.76 17.48
CA VAL A 138 -4.01 -14.37 16.45
C VAL A 138 -3.07 -13.28 17.01
N VAL A 139 -3.61 -12.29 17.74
CA VAL A 139 -2.79 -11.24 18.38
C VAL A 139 -1.79 -11.84 19.37
N GLU A 140 -2.21 -12.78 20.21
CA GLU A 140 -1.33 -13.45 21.17
C GLU A 140 -0.20 -14.21 20.48
N ALA A 141 -0.51 -15.00 19.44
CA ALA A 141 0.50 -15.68 18.66
C ALA A 141 1.47 -14.69 17.97
N MET A 142 0.94 -13.59 17.44
CA MET A 142 1.74 -12.54 16.80
C MET A 142 2.65 -11.80 17.80
N LYS A 143 2.23 -11.60 19.05
CA LYS A 143 3.10 -11.03 20.11
C LYS A 143 4.32 -11.92 20.37
N LEU A 144 4.13 -13.24 20.40
CA LEU A 144 5.23 -14.20 20.54
C LEU A 144 6.12 -14.19 19.29
N PHE A 145 5.54 -14.12 18.09
CA PHE A 145 6.29 -14.04 16.83
C PHE A 145 7.23 -12.82 16.75
N LEU A 146 6.75 -11.70 17.28
CA LEU A 146 7.45 -10.42 17.28
C LEU A 146 8.41 -10.25 18.46
N GLY A 147 8.27 -11.06 19.50
CA GLY A 147 8.98 -10.91 20.77
C GLY A 147 8.48 -9.73 21.61
N GLU A 148 7.22 -9.30 21.40
CA GLU A 148 6.55 -8.34 22.29
C GLU A 148 6.23 -8.97 23.65
N VAL A 149 6.06 -10.30 23.69
CA VAL A 149 5.89 -11.10 24.90
C VAL A 149 7.00 -12.17 24.93
N LYS A 150 7.64 -12.34 26.10
CA LYS A 150 8.65 -13.37 26.31
C LYS A 150 8.02 -14.76 26.22
N GLN A 151 8.74 -15.66 25.58
CA GLN A 151 8.29 -17.02 25.33
C GLN A 151 9.04 -17.99 26.26
N ASN A 152 8.33 -18.99 26.81
CA ASN A 152 8.89 -19.98 27.73
C ASN A 152 9.16 -21.33 27.05
N LYS A 153 8.94 -21.43 25.73
CA LYS A 153 9.11 -22.66 24.94
C LYS A 153 10.52 -22.72 24.32
N PRO A 154 10.98 -23.88 23.85
CA PRO A 154 12.16 -23.93 22.99
C PRO A 154 11.86 -23.22 21.65
N SER A 155 12.73 -22.32 21.22
CA SER A 155 12.66 -21.59 19.95
C SER A 155 14.07 -21.44 19.38
N ARG A 156 14.19 -21.30 18.04
CA ARG A 156 15.47 -20.97 17.39
C ARG A 156 16.01 -19.60 17.83
N ASP A 157 15.16 -18.72 18.36
CA ASP A 157 15.50 -17.41 18.88
C ASP A 157 14.97 -17.28 20.33
N ARG A 158 15.83 -16.87 21.27
CA ARG A 158 15.43 -16.79 22.69
C ARG A 158 14.38 -15.70 22.95
N GLU A 159 14.30 -14.69 22.08
CA GLU A 159 13.48 -13.51 22.31
C GLU A 159 12.12 -13.56 21.59
N ARG A 160 11.85 -14.59 20.77
CA ARG A 160 10.60 -14.72 20.01
C ARG A 160 10.33 -16.15 19.56
N MET A 161 9.18 -16.38 18.96
CA MET A 161 8.91 -17.57 18.17
C MET A 161 8.87 -17.25 16.68
N PHE A 162 9.03 -18.27 15.85
CA PHE A 162 8.73 -18.21 14.43
C PHE A 162 7.39 -18.90 14.15
N ILE A 163 6.75 -18.57 13.03
CA ILE A 163 5.38 -19.05 12.76
C ILE A 163 5.35 -20.57 12.59
N ASP A 164 6.37 -21.14 11.96
CA ASP A 164 6.57 -22.59 11.79
C ASP A 164 6.86 -23.35 13.10
N GLU A 165 7.09 -22.65 14.21
CA GLU A 165 7.32 -23.24 15.55
C GLU A 165 6.04 -23.34 16.39
N PHE A 166 4.93 -22.74 15.95
CA PHE A 166 3.64 -22.93 16.60
C PHE A 166 3.03 -24.30 16.27
N ASP A 167 2.07 -24.75 17.08
CA ASP A 167 1.25 -25.90 16.72
C ASP A 167 0.42 -25.63 15.45
N THR A 168 -0.01 -26.71 14.78
CA THR A 168 -0.71 -26.63 13.49
C THR A 168 -2.03 -25.85 13.57
N ALA A 169 -2.72 -25.87 14.71
CA ALA A 169 -3.97 -25.14 14.89
C ALA A 169 -3.71 -23.62 14.94
N THR A 170 -2.67 -23.20 15.66
CA THR A 170 -2.24 -21.80 15.74
C THR A 170 -1.71 -21.31 14.39
N GLN A 171 -0.89 -22.10 13.70
CA GLN A 171 -0.44 -21.78 12.33
C GLN A 171 -1.62 -21.57 11.38
N LYS A 172 -2.63 -22.44 11.44
CA LYS A 172 -3.83 -22.34 10.62
C LYS A 172 -4.60 -21.05 10.90
N LYS A 173 -4.80 -20.67 12.16
CA LYS A 173 -5.49 -19.42 12.52
C LYS A 173 -4.80 -18.18 11.97
N ILE A 174 -3.46 -18.13 12.03
CA ILE A 174 -2.67 -17.04 11.44
C ILE A 174 -2.88 -17.02 9.91
N LEU A 175 -2.70 -18.16 9.24
CA LEU A 175 -2.85 -18.28 7.80
C LEU A 175 -4.26 -17.89 7.34
N ASP A 176 -5.30 -18.36 8.01
CA ASP A 176 -6.69 -18.07 7.70
C ASP A 176 -6.97 -16.57 7.85
N PHE A 177 -6.54 -15.94 8.95
CA PHE A 177 -6.74 -14.51 9.17
C PHE A 177 -6.14 -13.67 8.03
N PHE A 178 -4.87 -13.90 7.70
CA PHE A 178 -4.20 -13.14 6.65
C PHE A 178 -4.72 -13.47 5.25
N SER A 179 -5.19 -14.70 5.02
CA SER A 179 -5.77 -15.11 3.73
C SER A 179 -7.13 -14.46 3.49
N VAL A 180 -8.02 -14.52 4.49
CA VAL A 180 -9.37 -13.93 4.43
C VAL A 180 -9.29 -12.41 4.27
N ASN A 181 -8.36 -11.76 4.96
CA ASN A 181 -8.22 -10.30 4.95
C ASN A 181 -7.19 -9.79 3.92
N LYS A 182 -6.66 -10.66 3.04
CA LYS A 182 -5.53 -10.34 2.15
C LYS A 182 -5.74 -9.05 1.36
N ALA A 183 -6.89 -8.91 0.70
CA ALA A 183 -7.17 -7.76 -0.16
C ALA A 183 -7.12 -6.43 0.63
N ALA A 184 -7.78 -6.39 1.80
CA ALA A 184 -7.80 -5.21 2.65
C ALA A 184 -6.41 -4.87 3.21
N ILE A 185 -5.66 -5.88 3.68
CA ILE A 185 -4.29 -5.71 4.20
C ILE A 185 -3.37 -5.17 3.11
N VAL A 186 -3.37 -5.77 1.92
CA VAL A 186 -2.51 -5.30 0.83
C VAL A 186 -2.89 -3.88 0.42
N SER A 187 -4.19 -3.55 0.33
CA SER A 187 -4.63 -2.18 0.04
C SER A 187 -4.09 -1.16 1.05
N ASP A 188 -4.23 -1.45 2.35
CA ASP A 188 -3.75 -0.59 3.44
C ASP A 188 -2.22 -0.41 3.42
N LEU A 189 -1.48 -1.47 3.07
CA LEU A 189 -0.02 -1.39 2.95
C LEU A 189 0.43 -0.40 1.88
N PHE A 190 -0.25 -0.35 0.73
CA PHE A 190 0.18 0.46 -0.42
C PHE A 190 -0.49 1.83 -0.53
N GLN A 191 -1.80 1.92 -0.32
CA GLN A 191 -2.55 3.18 -0.48
C GLN A 191 -2.65 3.98 0.82
N GLY A 192 -2.77 3.29 1.97
CA GLY A 192 -3.23 3.91 3.22
C GLY A 192 -4.68 4.38 3.14
N ASP A 193 -5.11 5.13 4.15
CA ASP A 193 -6.43 5.75 4.24
C ASP A 193 -6.34 7.30 4.19
N GLY A 194 -7.49 7.97 4.12
CA GLY A 194 -7.57 9.43 4.25
C GLY A 194 -7.25 10.25 2.99
N LEU A 195 -6.95 11.54 3.23
CA LEU A 195 -6.76 12.60 2.23
C LEU A 195 -5.44 12.48 1.46
N TYR A 196 -4.44 11.79 2.02
CA TYR A 196 -3.09 11.70 1.47
C TYR A 196 -2.72 10.26 1.07
N ARG A 197 -3.72 9.54 0.55
CA ARG A 197 -3.51 8.21 -0.04
C ARG A 197 -2.43 8.26 -1.12
N ALA A 198 -1.62 7.22 -1.22
CA ALA A 198 -0.74 7.07 -2.36
C ALA A 198 -1.57 6.57 -3.56
N ASN A 199 -1.82 7.42 -4.55
CA ASN A 199 -2.45 7.06 -5.82
C ASN A 199 -1.47 6.33 -6.76
N TRP A 200 -0.18 6.62 -6.60
CA TRP A 200 0.88 6.11 -7.46
C TRP A 200 2.05 5.55 -6.66
N MET A 201 2.71 4.56 -7.24
CA MET A 201 3.98 4.03 -6.78
C MET A 201 5.06 4.29 -7.83
N MET A 202 6.05 5.10 -7.48
CA MET A 202 7.25 5.35 -8.25
C MET A 202 8.40 4.52 -7.69
N VAL A 203 9.07 3.76 -8.55
CA VAL A 203 10.31 3.05 -8.19
C VAL A 203 11.44 3.60 -9.03
N ALA A 204 12.52 4.01 -8.38
CA ALA A 204 13.74 4.44 -9.05
C ALA A 204 14.91 3.53 -8.69
N LEU A 205 15.44 2.85 -9.70
CA LEU A 205 16.65 2.05 -9.61
C LEU A 205 17.87 2.96 -9.85
N LYS A 206 18.56 3.28 -8.75
CA LYS A 206 19.85 3.94 -8.71
C LYS A 206 20.92 2.95 -9.16
N SER A 207 21.36 3.07 -10.41
CA SER A 207 22.48 2.33 -10.96
C SER A 207 23.46 3.35 -11.55
N GLU A 208 24.76 3.12 -11.32
CA GLU A 208 25.84 3.96 -11.87
C GLU A 208 25.86 3.94 -13.41
N VAL A 209 25.40 2.83 -14.02
CA VAL A 209 25.49 2.60 -15.46
C VAL A 209 24.22 3.06 -16.18
N LYS A 210 23.03 2.75 -15.61
CA LYS A 210 21.75 3.08 -16.25
C LYS A 210 20.66 3.28 -15.21
N PRO A 211 20.52 4.49 -14.65
CA PRO A 211 19.42 4.76 -13.73
C PRO A 211 18.10 4.64 -14.48
N ARG A 212 17.12 3.98 -13.85
CA ARG A 212 15.80 3.76 -14.46
C ARG A 212 14.70 4.00 -13.45
N TRP A 213 13.54 4.39 -13.95
CA TRP A 213 12.36 4.57 -13.12
C TRP A 213 11.13 3.94 -13.77
N VAL A 214 10.17 3.60 -12.92
CA VAL A 214 8.85 3.12 -13.32
C VAL A 214 7.81 3.78 -12.43
N LEU A 215 6.68 4.16 -13.03
CA LEU A 215 5.51 4.68 -12.35
C LEU A 215 4.35 3.71 -12.60
N ARG A 216 3.62 3.35 -11.55
CA ARG A 216 2.43 2.48 -11.59
C ARG A 216 1.35 3.09 -10.71
N SER A 217 0.08 2.86 -11.06
CA SER A 217 -1.01 3.15 -10.14
C SER A 217 -0.88 2.25 -8.90
N SER A 218 -1.36 2.72 -7.77
CA SER A 218 -1.39 1.92 -6.56
C SER A 218 -2.31 0.71 -6.69
N ASP A 219 -3.41 0.81 -7.46
CA ASP A 219 -4.29 -0.33 -7.77
C ASP A 219 -3.52 -1.45 -8.47
N TYR A 220 -2.67 -1.09 -9.44
CA TYR A 220 -1.79 -2.05 -10.09
C TYR A 220 -0.80 -2.67 -9.10
N ALA A 221 -0.14 -1.84 -8.28
CA ALA A 221 0.82 -2.33 -7.29
C ALA A 221 0.16 -3.27 -6.27
N ILE A 222 -1.06 -2.97 -5.83
CA ILE A 222 -1.87 -3.83 -4.93
C ILE A 222 -2.12 -5.18 -5.58
N LYS A 223 -2.62 -5.18 -6.83
CA LYS A 223 -2.88 -6.41 -7.56
C LYS A 223 -1.60 -7.23 -7.76
N PHE A 224 -0.52 -6.56 -8.19
CA PHE A 224 0.76 -7.20 -8.46
C PHE A 224 1.39 -7.79 -7.20
N PHE A 225 1.53 -7.01 -6.12
CA PHE A 225 2.17 -7.51 -4.89
C PHE A 225 1.26 -8.42 -4.06
N GLY A 226 -0.06 -8.29 -4.19
CA GLY A 226 -1.03 -9.17 -3.56
C GLY A 226 -1.23 -10.51 -4.28
N ASP A 227 -0.68 -10.68 -5.48
CA ASP A 227 -0.76 -11.93 -6.24
C ASP A 227 0.00 -13.07 -5.56
N GLY A 228 -0.59 -14.27 -5.61
CA GLY A 228 -0.10 -15.47 -4.93
C GLY A 228 -0.73 -15.73 -3.54
N PRO A 229 -0.44 -16.90 -2.95
CA PRO A 229 -1.04 -17.33 -1.70
C PRO A 229 -0.43 -16.64 -0.47
N VAL A 230 -1.10 -16.78 0.68
CA VAL A 230 -0.49 -16.52 1.99
C VAL A 230 0.15 -17.80 2.48
N VAL A 231 1.46 -17.80 2.73
CA VAL A 231 2.21 -19.00 3.10
C VAL A 231 3.25 -18.71 4.18
N ILE A 232 3.53 -19.71 5.01
CA ILE A 232 4.67 -19.69 5.93
C ILE A 232 5.93 -20.00 5.12
N THR A 233 6.95 -19.17 5.27
CA THR A 233 8.25 -19.34 4.61
C THR A 233 9.09 -20.39 5.34
N ARG A 234 10.11 -20.94 4.67
CA ARG A 234 11.08 -21.88 5.28
C ARG A 234 11.79 -21.33 6.52
N ASN A 235 11.90 -20.00 6.63
CA ASN A 235 12.51 -19.31 7.76
C ASN A 235 11.47 -18.87 8.80
N GLY A 236 10.24 -19.38 8.73
CA GLY A 236 9.22 -19.13 9.75
C GLY A 236 8.62 -17.72 9.76
N ASN A 237 8.85 -16.91 8.72
CA ASN A 237 8.11 -15.68 8.45
C ASN A 237 6.86 -15.96 7.60
N LEU A 238 6.01 -14.96 7.37
CA LEU A 238 4.85 -15.08 6.49
C LEU A 238 5.12 -14.37 5.16
N LYS A 239 4.64 -14.95 4.07
CA LYS A 239 4.59 -14.32 2.76
C LYS A 239 3.14 -14.13 2.37
N ILE A 240 2.74 -12.90 2.07
CA ILE A 240 1.39 -12.50 1.66
C ILE A 240 1.49 -12.14 0.18
N GLY A 241 1.21 -13.09 -0.71
CA GLY A 241 1.49 -12.91 -2.13
C GLY A 241 2.99 -12.71 -2.39
N ARG A 242 3.39 -11.53 -2.84
CA ARG A 242 4.79 -11.14 -3.08
C ARG A 242 5.38 -10.27 -1.95
N ILE A 243 4.65 -10.10 -0.86
CA ILE A 243 5.04 -9.27 0.30
C ILE A 243 5.57 -10.17 1.41
N THR A 244 6.73 -9.84 1.94
CA THR A 244 7.28 -10.50 3.14
C THR A 244 6.82 -9.77 4.38
N MET A 245 6.19 -10.50 5.30
CA MET A 245 5.84 -10.04 6.63
C MET A 245 6.79 -10.67 7.65
N GLN A 246 7.46 -9.84 8.44
CA GLN A 246 8.49 -10.28 9.37
C GLN A 246 8.57 -9.38 10.61
N ARG A 247 9.19 -9.90 11.68
CA ARG A 247 9.72 -9.05 12.75
C ARG A 247 10.74 -8.08 12.15
N LYS A 248 10.72 -6.82 12.57
CA LYS A 248 11.68 -5.79 12.13
C LYS A 248 13.13 -6.23 12.37
N GLY A 249 13.44 -6.70 13.58
CA GLY A 249 14.78 -7.09 13.99
C GLY A 249 15.80 -5.94 13.94
N GLY A 250 17.02 -6.24 14.39
CA GLY A 250 18.12 -5.26 14.40
C GLY A 250 17.89 -4.12 15.40
N ASP A 251 18.17 -2.87 14.99
CA ASP A 251 18.02 -1.64 15.80
C ASP A 251 18.87 -1.57 17.08
N GLY A 252 19.95 -2.35 17.17
CA GLY A 252 20.86 -2.33 18.32
C GLY A 252 20.23 -2.88 19.61
N GLY A 253 19.23 -3.76 19.49
CA GLY A 253 18.53 -4.35 20.64
C GLY A 253 17.40 -3.48 21.21
N ARG A 254 17.12 -2.31 20.63
CA ARG A 254 15.98 -1.46 21.03
C ARG A 254 14.65 -2.17 20.81
N ASP A 255 13.65 -1.78 21.59
CA ASP A 255 12.30 -2.36 21.51
C ASP A 255 11.66 -2.22 20.13
N THR A 256 12.04 -1.22 19.33
CA THR A 256 11.57 -1.08 17.93
C THR A 256 11.91 -2.27 17.03
N ALA A 257 12.89 -3.10 17.43
CA ALA A 257 13.18 -4.36 16.77
C ALA A 257 12.01 -5.36 16.81
N LYS A 258 11.07 -5.19 17.74
CA LYS A 258 9.87 -6.03 17.91
C LYS A 258 8.70 -5.59 17.04
N MET A 259 8.79 -4.48 16.32
CA MET A 259 7.72 -4.04 15.42
C MET A 259 7.45 -5.05 14.29
N LEU A 260 6.21 -5.12 13.82
CA LEU A 260 5.83 -5.87 12.63
C LEU A 260 6.20 -5.04 11.39
N GLN A 261 6.89 -5.67 10.44
CA GLN A 261 7.42 -5.03 9.24
C GLN A 261 7.00 -5.77 7.97
N PHE A 262 6.65 -5.00 6.95
CA PHE A 262 6.32 -5.49 5.61
C PHE A 262 7.36 -5.02 4.59
N LYS A 263 7.84 -5.92 3.75
CA LYS A 263 8.83 -5.64 2.71
C LYS A 263 8.43 -6.23 1.37
N ILE A 264 8.86 -5.57 0.30
CA ILE A 264 8.72 -6.04 -1.08
C ILE A 264 10.05 -5.88 -1.81
N ASN A 265 10.21 -6.58 -2.94
CA ASN A 265 11.18 -6.18 -3.95
C ASN A 265 10.47 -5.24 -4.96
N PRO A 266 10.66 -3.92 -4.87
CA PRO A 266 10.00 -2.97 -5.76
C PRO A 266 10.51 -3.04 -7.21
N VAL A 267 11.69 -3.65 -7.46
CA VAL A 267 12.27 -3.75 -8.81
C VAL A 267 11.44 -4.67 -9.71
N LEU A 268 10.66 -5.57 -9.13
CA LEU A 268 9.73 -6.42 -9.87
C LEU A 268 8.74 -5.63 -10.74
N LEU A 269 8.44 -4.37 -10.39
CA LEU A 269 7.58 -3.50 -11.21
C LEU A 269 8.21 -3.08 -12.55
N PHE A 270 9.52 -3.29 -12.74
CA PHE A 270 10.19 -3.03 -14.01
C PHE A 270 10.08 -4.19 -15.01
N GLU A 271 9.73 -5.41 -14.55
CA GLU A 271 9.85 -6.64 -15.33
C GLU A 271 8.59 -6.98 -16.14
N GLU A 272 7.46 -6.34 -15.87
CA GLU A 272 6.22 -6.54 -16.62
C GLU A 272 6.13 -5.64 -17.86
N LYS A 273 5.90 -6.30 -19.02
CA LYS A 273 5.67 -5.72 -20.34
C LYS A 273 4.21 -5.40 -20.56
#